data_AF-A0A0N7Z5Q2-F1
#
_entry.id   AF-A0A0N7Z5Q2-F1
#
_cell.length_a   1.000
_cell.length_b   1.000
_cell.length_c   1.000
_cell.angle_alpha   90.00
_cell.angle_beta   90.00
_cell.angle_gamma   90.00
#
_symmetry.space_group_name_H-M   'P 1'
#
loop_
_entity.id
_entity.type
_entity.pdbx_description
1 polymer ?
#
loop_
_entity_poly.entity_id
_entity_poly.type
_entity_poly.pdbx_seq_one_letter_code
_entity_poly.pdbx_strand_id
1 'polypeptide(L)'
;MTTPPQIRRYLENWQDEIESAYLYRALAKAEPQPSLAEVYRRLAQTEEDHARVWEDRLIEAGQRVPRREIGWRTRLLALFAKQFGAQFVLPTVNAMEQVDSHTYDQQPEARNTPLAREERSHARLLQTITSSSTTGLEGSVVAQMEGRHRSSTGGNTLRAAVLGANDGLLSNLSLIMGVAGANISERSILLTGFAGLLAGACSMALGEWLSVQSARELYERQIRIERQELEDAPEAEAEELALIYESKGLSAEQARTLADRIIRNPKTALDTLAREELGIDPEELGGSAWMAAITSFCLFAIGAIIPVIPFLFLRGWNAVVGSLCFSAIALFIIGAGITLLTGRSVLYSGTRQILFGFGAAAITYGVGRLIGVSIAG
;
A
#
# COMPACT_ATOMS: atom_id res chain seq x y z
N MET A 1 -37.69 -21.35 10.48
CA MET A 1 -36.50 -21.84 11.20
C MET A 1 -35.28 -21.39 10.44
N THR A 2 -34.32 -20.74 11.11
CA THR A 2 -33.07 -20.25 10.51
C THR A 2 -32.20 -21.45 10.10
N THR A 3 -31.71 -21.45 8.86
CA THR A 3 -30.95 -22.59 8.32
C THR A 3 -29.47 -22.53 8.75
N PRO A 4 -28.74 -23.66 8.80
CA PRO A 4 -27.31 -23.66 9.14
C PRO A 4 -26.43 -22.72 8.28
N PRO A 5 -26.66 -22.59 6.96
CA PRO A 5 -25.95 -21.60 6.14
C PRO A 5 -26.23 -20.14 6.55
N GLN A 6 -27.46 -19.83 6.98
CA GLN A 6 -27.79 -18.49 7.46
C GLN A 6 -27.09 -18.17 8.78
N ILE A 7 -27.02 -19.14 9.70
CA ILE A 7 -26.29 -18.99 10.96
C ILE A 7 -24.80 -18.73 10.70
N ARG A 8 -24.18 -19.45 9.77
CA ARG A 8 -22.78 -19.21 9.39
C ARG A 8 -22.59 -17.78 8.86
N ARG A 9 -23.48 -17.32 7.99
CA ARG A 9 -23.44 -15.95 7.47
C ARG A 9 -23.59 -14.90 8.57
N TYR A 10 -24.49 -15.12 9.54
CA TYR A 10 -24.63 -14.19 10.66
C TYR A 10 -23.38 -14.11 11.52
N LEU A 11 -22.68 -15.24 11.69
CA LEU A 11 -21.39 -15.29 12.38
C LEU A 11 -20.27 -14.57 11.61
N GLU A 12 -20.23 -14.74 10.28
CA GLU A 12 -19.27 -14.05 9.40
C GLU A 12 -19.50 -12.53 9.46
N ASN A 13 -20.72 -12.06 9.18
CA ASN A 13 -21.06 -10.64 9.26
C ASN A 13 -20.76 -10.08 10.65
N TRP A 14 -21.17 -10.76 11.73
CA TRP A 14 -20.88 -10.33 13.10
C TRP A 14 -19.37 -10.18 13.37
N GLN A 15 -18.56 -11.12 12.88
CA GLN A 15 -17.11 -11.05 13.04
C GLN A 15 -16.53 -9.85 12.28
N ASP A 16 -17.00 -9.60 11.06
CA ASP A 16 -16.55 -8.49 10.23
C ASP A 16 -16.87 -7.14 10.91
N GLU A 17 -18.09 -6.96 11.42
CA GLU A 17 -18.47 -5.74 12.18
C GLU A 17 -17.57 -5.51 13.40
N ILE A 18 -17.28 -6.57 14.17
CA ILE A 18 -16.41 -6.49 15.35
C ILE A 18 -14.97 -6.11 14.96
N GLU A 19 -14.47 -6.61 13.84
CA GLU A 19 -13.13 -6.30 13.34
C GLU A 19 -13.03 -4.86 12.80
N SER A 20 -14.03 -4.39 12.04
CA SER A 20 -14.10 -3.01 11.55
C SER A 20 -14.23 -2.02 12.71
N ALA A 21 -15.11 -2.29 13.70
CA ALA A 21 -15.24 -1.47 14.90
C ALA A 21 -13.92 -1.34 15.70
N TYR A 22 -13.13 -2.41 15.73
CA TYR A 22 -11.81 -2.40 16.39
C TYR A 22 -10.80 -1.58 15.59
N LEU A 23 -10.78 -1.73 14.27
CA LEU A 23 -9.85 -1.05 13.38
C LEU A 23 -10.10 0.46 13.34
N TYR A 24 -11.37 0.88 13.21
CA TYR A 24 -11.74 2.31 13.27
C TYR A 24 -11.37 2.95 14.61
N ARG A 25 -11.50 2.21 15.73
CA ARG A 25 -11.00 2.69 17.04
C ARG A 25 -9.49 2.85 17.08
N ALA A 26 -8.74 1.98 16.40
CA ALA A 26 -7.29 2.12 16.28
C ALA A 26 -6.91 3.32 15.40
N LEU A 27 -7.60 3.53 14.27
CA LEU A 27 -7.44 4.68 13.40
C LEU A 27 -7.72 5.99 14.15
N ALA A 28 -8.84 6.07 14.88
CA ALA A 28 -9.21 7.24 15.67
C ALA A 28 -8.17 7.64 16.72
N LYS A 29 -7.44 6.66 17.28
CA LYS A 29 -6.37 6.91 18.26
C LYS A 29 -5.06 7.33 17.60
N ALA A 30 -4.83 6.89 16.37
CA ALA A 30 -3.62 7.18 15.60
C ALA A 30 -3.73 8.46 14.75
N GLU A 31 -4.93 9.02 14.62
CA GLU A 31 -5.20 10.19 13.78
C GLU A 31 -4.89 11.51 14.53
N PRO A 32 -3.92 12.32 14.06
CA PRO A 32 -3.60 13.61 14.68
C PRO A 32 -4.69 14.67 14.52
N GLN A 33 -5.50 14.64 13.44
CA GLN A 33 -6.55 15.64 13.22
C GLN A 33 -7.80 15.34 14.07
N PRO A 34 -8.22 16.22 15.00
CA PRO A 34 -9.33 15.93 15.90
C PRO A 34 -10.68 15.71 15.20
N SER A 35 -10.93 16.43 14.10
CA SER A 35 -12.13 16.30 13.27
C SER A 35 -12.21 14.92 12.59
N LEU A 36 -11.11 14.47 11.98
CA LEU A 36 -11.04 13.18 11.30
C LEU A 36 -11.03 12.02 12.29
N ALA A 37 -10.35 12.18 13.43
CA ALA A 37 -10.40 11.21 14.53
C ALA A 37 -11.83 10.99 15.04
N GLU A 38 -12.65 12.05 15.10
CA GLU A 38 -14.06 11.96 15.48
C GLU A 38 -14.90 11.21 14.44
N VAL A 39 -14.62 11.39 13.15
CA VAL A 39 -15.26 10.59 12.08
C VAL A 39 -15.00 9.10 12.30
N TYR A 40 -13.74 8.71 12.54
CA TYR A 40 -13.41 7.31 12.83
C TYR A 40 -14.08 6.76 14.11
N ARG A 41 -14.24 7.58 15.16
CA ARG A 41 -14.98 7.16 16.36
C ARG A 41 -16.44 6.87 16.07
N ARG A 42 -17.06 7.70 15.23
CA ARG A 42 -18.47 7.51 14.82
C ARG A 42 -18.62 6.26 13.98
N LEU A 43 -17.75 6.03 12.99
CA LEU A 43 -17.73 4.77 12.22
C LEU A 43 -17.60 3.57 13.15
N ALA A 44 -16.65 3.61 14.10
CA ALA A 44 -16.48 2.53 15.08
C ALA A 44 -17.71 2.26 15.95
N GLN A 45 -18.50 3.30 16.25
CA GLN A 45 -19.74 3.19 17.00
C GLN A 45 -20.85 2.59 16.14
N THR A 46 -20.94 2.98 14.87
CA THR A 46 -21.91 2.41 13.93
C THR A 46 -21.69 0.90 13.75
N GLU A 47 -20.44 0.46 13.51
CA GLU A 47 -20.16 -0.98 13.37
C GLU A 47 -20.42 -1.77 14.67
N GLU A 48 -20.26 -1.12 15.83
CA GLU A 48 -20.64 -1.72 17.10
C GLU A 48 -22.15 -1.94 17.21
N ASP A 49 -22.94 -1.02 16.68
CA ASP A 49 -24.39 -1.14 16.62
C ASP A 49 -24.83 -2.15 15.54
N HIS A 50 -24.10 -2.25 14.43
CA HIS A 50 -24.29 -3.30 13.43
C HIS A 50 -24.00 -4.70 14.00
N ALA A 51 -22.91 -4.86 14.75
CA ALA A 51 -22.56 -6.10 15.43
C ALA A 51 -23.71 -6.56 16.35
N ARG A 52 -24.35 -5.63 17.09
CA ARG A 52 -25.50 -5.94 17.95
C ARG A 52 -26.70 -6.48 17.16
N VAL A 53 -26.97 -5.94 15.98
CA VAL A 53 -28.04 -6.47 15.10
C VAL A 53 -27.79 -7.93 14.75
N TRP A 54 -26.54 -8.32 14.50
CA TRP A 54 -26.19 -9.72 14.24
C TRP A 54 -26.19 -10.59 15.50
N GLU A 55 -25.79 -10.04 16.66
CA GLU A 55 -25.91 -10.71 17.96
C GLU A 55 -27.37 -11.07 18.27
N ASP A 56 -28.29 -10.13 18.08
CA ASP A 56 -29.73 -10.36 18.29
C ASP A 56 -30.27 -11.46 17.36
N ARG A 57 -29.90 -11.44 16.07
CA ARG A 57 -30.29 -12.48 15.10
C ARG A 57 -29.73 -13.85 15.44
N LEU A 58 -28.52 -13.93 15.98
CA LEU A 58 -27.93 -15.18 16.46
C LEU A 58 -28.71 -15.73 17.66
N ILE A 59 -29.09 -14.85 18.60
CA ILE A 59 -29.90 -15.22 19.77
C ILE A 59 -31.30 -15.69 19.36
N GLU A 60 -31.97 -14.96 18.45
CA GLU A 60 -33.27 -15.34 17.88
C GLU A 60 -33.22 -16.70 17.14
N ALA A 61 -32.09 -17.00 16.51
CA ALA A 61 -31.82 -18.29 15.88
C ALA A 61 -31.48 -19.41 16.89
N GLY A 62 -31.51 -19.12 18.20
CA GLY A 62 -31.22 -20.07 19.28
C GLY A 62 -29.72 -20.36 19.47
N GLN A 63 -28.84 -19.53 18.92
CA GLN A 63 -27.39 -19.65 19.06
C GLN A 63 -26.88 -18.79 20.22
N ARG A 64 -25.72 -19.17 20.77
CA ARG A 64 -24.98 -18.33 21.72
C ARG A 64 -24.04 -17.43 20.95
N VAL A 65 -24.00 -16.15 21.29
CA VAL A 65 -23.03 -15.20 20.74
C VAL A 65 -21.62 -15.65 21.16
N PRO A 66 -20.68 -15.84 20.22
CA PRO A 66 -19.30 -16.20 20.53
C PRO A 66 -18.59 -15.10 21.34
N ARG A 67 -17.43 -15.45 21.91
CA ARG A 67 -16.56 -14.41 22.48
C ARG A 67 -16.00 -13.55 21.36
N ARG A 68 -15.98 -12.23 21.58
CA ARG A 68 -15.41 -11.26 20.65
C ARG A 68 -13.89 -11.45 20.59
N GLU A 69 -13.42 -12.08 19.53
CA GLU A 69 -12.00 -12.31 19.28
C GLU A 69 -11.58 -11.56 18.03
N ILE A 70 -10.59 -10.68 18.15
CA ILE A 70 -10.05 -9.97 16.99
C ILE A 70 -9.03 -10.86 16.27
N GLY A 71 -9.20 -11.05 14.96
CA GLY A 71 -8.25 -11.75 14.11
C GLY A 71 -6.84 -11.14 14.11
N TRP A 72 -5.84 -11.96 13.81
CA TRP A 72 -4.44 -11.53 13.83
C TRP A 72 -4.16 -10.41 12.80
N ARG A 73 -4.81 -10.45 11.63
CA ARG A 73 -4.67 -9.45 10.57
C ARG A 73 -5.11 -8.07 11.08
N THR A 74 -6.27 -8.00 11.70
CA THR A 74 -6.85 -6.76 12.25
C THR A 74 -6.02 -6.22 13.42
N ARG A 75 -5.48 -7.09 14.27
CA ARG A 75 -4.51 -6.68 15.31
C ARG A 75 -3.24 -6.07 14.71
N LEU A 76 -2.72 -6.66 13.64
CA LEU A 76 -1.51 -6.18 12.98
C LEU A 76 -1.76 -4.82 12.29
N LEU A 77 -2.88 -4.65 11.60
CA LEU A 77 -3.27 -3.37 11.00
C LEU A 77 -3.45 -2.28 12.07
N ALA A 78 -4.10 -2.59 13.19
CA ALA A 78 -4.21 -1.65 14.30
C ALA A 78 -2.84 -1.28 14.91
N LEU A 79 -1.92 -2.23 14.99
CA LEU A 79 -0.54 -1.98 15.44
C LEU A 79 0.20 -1.05 14.46
N PHE A 80 0.06 -1.27 13.15
CA PHE A 80 0.64 -0.41 12.13
C PHE A 80 0.00 0.98 12.12
N ALA A 81 -1.31 1.10 12.30
CA ALA A 81 -1.97 2.38 12.47
C ALA A 81 -1.37 3.14 13.66
N LYS A 82 -1.18 2.47 14.81
CA LYS A 82 -0.58 3.08 16.00
C LYS A 82 0.86 3.53 15.78
N GLN A 83 1.66 2.73 15.07
CA GLN A 83 3.10 2.98 14.91
C GLN A 83 3.41 3.97 13.78
N PHE A 84 2.64 3.95 12.69
CA PHE A 84 2.92 4.69 11.46
C PHE A 84 1.82 5.71 11.08
N GLY A 85 0.76 5.81 11.87
CA GLY A 85 -0.38 6.70 11.64
C GLY A 85 -1.54 6.06 10.88
N ALA A 86 -2.72 6.65 11.01
CA ALA A 86 -3.96 6.17 10.40
C ALA A 86 -3.87 6.04 8.87
N GLN A 87 -3.26 7.03 8.22
CA GLN A 87 -3.08 7.05 6.76
C GLN A 87 -2.32 5.82 6.24
N PHE A 88 -1.39 5.26 7.03
CA PHE A 88 -0.58 4.08 6.66
C PHE A 88 -1.43 2.86 6.28
N VAL A 89 -2.53 2.62 6.99
CA VAL A 89 -3.37 1.44 6.76
C VAL A 89 -4.66 1.74 6.00
N LEU A 90 -5.06 3.02 5.89
CA LEU A 90 -6.36 3.44 5.38
C LEU A 90 -6.73 2.84 4.00
N PRO A 91 -5.83 2.76 3.00
CA PRO A 91 -6.19 2.16 1.71
C PRO A 91 -6.45 0.65 1.80
N THR A 92 -5.79 -0.02 2.76
CA THR A 92 -6.05 -1.45 3.02
C THR A 92 -7.42 -1.62 3.67
N VAL A 93 -7.77 -0.75 4.62
CA VAL A 93 -9.10 -0.73 5.25
C VAL A 93 -10.17 -0.46 4.21
N ASN A 94 -10.01 0.58 3.39
CA ASN A 94 -10.94 0.93 2.32
C ASN A 94 -11.12 -0.22 1.31
N ALA A 95 -10.05 -0.94 0.97
CA ALA A 95 -10.16 -2.10 0.09
C ALA A 95 -10.92 -3.28 0.73
N MET A 96 -10.84 -3.45 2.05
CA MET A 96 -11.63 -4.46 2.76
C MET A 96 -13.12 -4.06 2.77
N GLU A 97 -13.41 -2.82 3.13
CA GLU A 97 -14.78 -2.26 3.18
C GLU A 97 -15.50 -2.28 1.82
N GLN A 98 -14.77 -2.07 0.72
CA GLN A 98 -15.34 -2.22 -0.63
C GLN A 98 -15.73 -3.67 -0.95
N VAL A 99 -14.96 -4.64 -0.47
CA VAL A 99 -15.30 -6.06 -0.65
C VAL A 99 -16.54 -6.41 0.18
N ASP A 100 -16.62 -5.90 1.41
CA ASP A 100 -17.69 -6.23 2.35
C ASP A 100 -19.03 -5.56 1.96
N SER A 101 -19.02 -4.30 1.54
CA SER A 101 -20.24 -3.58 1.11
C SER A 101 -20.98 -4.25 -0.06
N HIS A 102 -20.26 -4.91 -0.99
CA HIS A 102 -20.88 -5.68 -2.07
C HIS A 102 -21.59 -6.96 -1.59
N THR A 103 -21.18 -7.51 -0.44
CA THR A 103 -21.77 -8.71 0.14
C THR A 103 -23.11 -8.41 0.81
N TYR A 104 -23.30 -7.23 1.40
CA TYR A 104 -24.56 -6.83 2.05
C TYR A 104 -25.72 -6.60 1.05
N ASP A 105 -25.43 -6.07 -0.13
CA ASP A 105 -26.44 -5.78 -1.17
C ASP A 105 -27.22 -7.01 -1.64
N GLN A 106 -26.62 -8.19 -1.53
CA GLN A 106 -27.20 -9.45 -1.98
C GLN A 106 -27.94 -10.20 -0.85
N GLN A 107 -27.89 -9.72 0.40
CA GLN A 107 -28.49 -10.41 1.54
C GLN A 107 -29.96 -10.01 1.75
N PRO A 108 -30.93 -10.95 1.71
CA PRO A 108 -32.34 -10.68 2.02
C PRO A 108 -32.54 -10.02 3.39
N GLU A 109 -31.69 -10.39 4.34
CA GLU A 109 -31.67 -9.93 5.72
C GLU A 109 -31.32 -8.45 5.89
N ALA A 110 -30.52 -7.89 4.97
CA ALA A 110 -30.06 -6.50 5.03
C ALA A 110 -31.00 -5.52 4.28
N ARG A 111 -31.90 -6.03 3.43
CA ARG A 111 -32.77 -5.22 2.55
C ARG A 111 -33.77 -4.33 3.30
N ASN A 112 -34.19 -4.74 4.49
CA ASN A 112 -35.20 -4.03 5.31
C ASN A 112 -34.58 -3.36 6.55
N THR A 113 -33.26 -3.26 6.62
CA THR A 113 -32.52 -2.64 7.73
C THR A 113 -31.68 -1.45 7.25
N PRO A 114 -31.34 -0.49 8.12
CA PRO A 114 -30.45 0.61 7.80
C PRO A 114 -29.05 0.16 7.33
N LEU A 115 -28.59 -1.00 7.79
CA LEU A 115 -27.29 -1.64 7.50
C LEU A 115 -26.78 -1.39 6.08
N ALA A 116 -27.48 -1.88 5.05
CA ALA A 116 -26.99 -1.76 3.67
C ALA A 116 -26.86 -0.29 3.18
N ARG A 117 -27.63 0.65 3.74
CA ARG A 117 -27.50 2.08 3.43
C ARG A 117 -26.33 2.70 4.19
N GLU A 118 -26.13 2.30 5.43
CA GLU A 118 -25.05 2.75 6.31
C GLU A 118 -23.69 2.24 5.79
N GLU A 119 -23.57 0.97 5.42
CA GLU A 119 -22.38 0.38 4.76
C GLU A 119 -21.96 1.14 3.50
N ARG A 120 -22.92 1.44 2.61
CA ARG A 120 -22.64 2.24 1.41
C ARG A 120 -22.23 3.68 1.74
N SER A 121 -22.63 4.20 2.90
CA SER A 121 -22.19 5.52 3.35
C SER A 121 -20.78 5.48 3.95
N HIS A 122 -20.42 4.40 4.66
CA HIS A 122 -19.07 4.17 5.20
C HIS A 122 -18.05 4.03 4.08
N ALA A 123 -18.29 3.14 3.12
CA ALA A 123 -17.41 2.93 1.98
C ALA A 123 -17.21 4.23 1.17
N ARG A 124 -18.27 5.03 0.99
CA ARG A 124 -18.16 6.34 0.32
C ARG A 124 -17.37 7.34 1.13
N LEU A 125 -17.59 7.44 2.44
CA LEU A 125 -16.82 8.34 3.31
C LEU A 125 -15.34 7.96 3.37
N LEU A 126 -15.02 6.67 3.48
CA LEU A 126 -13.64 6.17 3.42
C LEU A 126 -13.01 6.40 2.06
N GLN A 127 -13.76 6.19 0.99
CA GLN A 127 -13.31 6.54 -0.35
C GLN A 127 -13.05 8.03 -0.42
N THR A 128 -13.93 8.91 0.06
CA THR A 128 -13.67 10.35 0.11
C THR A 128 -12.48 10.68 0.99
N ILE A 129 -12.26 10.08 2.15
CA ILE A 129 -11.06 10.38 2.97
C ILE A 129 -9.78 9.93 2.24
N THR A 130 -9.82 8.77 1.57
CA THR A 130 -8.73 8.25 0.75
C THR A 130 -8.50 9.11 -0.51
N SER A 131 -9.59 9.55 -1.14
CA SER A 131 -9.67 10.29 -2.40
C SER A 131 -9.45 11.79 -2.22
N SER A 132 -9.85 12.42 -1.12
CA SER A 132 -9.44 13.78 -0.77
C SER A 132 -7.94 13.87 -0.48
N SER A 133 -7.28 12.72 -0.29
CA SER A 133 -5.83 12.58 -0.31
C SER A 133 -5.26 12.28 -1.72
N THR A 134 -6.11 12.05 -2.75
CA THR A 134 -5.74 11.58 -4.11
C THR A 134 -6.56 12.11 -5.31
N THR A 135 -7.50 13.06 -5.21
CA THR A 135 -8.37 13.45 -6.35
C THR A 135 -7.90 14.69 -7.08
N GLY A 136 -7.16 14.45 -8.17
CA GLY A 136 -7.46 14.98 -9.50
C GLY A 136 -7.76 13.77 -10.42
N LEU A 137 -8.86 13.78 -11.17
CA LEU A 137 -9.33 12.63 -11.97
C LEU A 137 -8.75 12.62 -13.39
N GLU A 138 -8.56 11.39 -13.89
CA GLU A 138 -8.42 10.92 -15.29
C GLU A 138 -7.92 11.91 -16.35
N GLY A 139 -6.60 11.87 -16.59
CA GLY A 139 -5.94 12.50 -17.73
C GLY A 139 -4.64 11.76 -18.11
N SER A 140 -4.78 10.82 -19.05
CA SER A 140 -3.77 10.19 -19.91
C SER A 140 -3.52 8.68 -19.70
N VAL A 141 -4.05 7.92 -20.66
CA VAL A 141 -3.80 6.49 -20.93
C VAL A 141 -2.35 6.26 -21.44
N VAL A 142 -1.39 7.09 -21.01
CA VAL A 142 0.03 7.05 -21.39
C VAL A 142 0.97 7.19 -20.18
N ALA A 143 0.48 7.63 -19.00
CA ALA A 143 1.26 7.58 -17.76
C ALA A 143 1.31 6.17 -17.11
N GLN A 144 0.96 5.13 -17.87
CA GLN A 144 0.72 3.76 -17.41
C GLN A 144 1.94 2.82 -17.52
N MET A 145 3.14 3.30 -17.88
CA MET A 145 4.28 2.39 -18.05
C MET A 145 5.50 2.56 -17.15
N GLU A 146 5.78 3.69 -16.51
CA GLU A 146 6.95 3.76 -15.60
C GLU A 146 6.87 5.01 -14.70
N GLY A 147 6.98 4.85 -13.37
CA GLY A 147 7.36 5.94 -12.46
C GLY A 147 6.28 6.57 -11.58
N ARG A 148 5.59 5.80 -10.72
CA ARG A 148 4.86 6.40 -9.57
C ARG A 148 5.24 5.74 -8.24
N HIS A 149 6.34 6.20 -7.65
CA HIS A 149 6.69 5.93 -6.26
C HIS A 149 6.52 7.18 -5.38
N ARG A 150 5.38 7.18 -4.67
CA ARG A 150 5.14 7.62 -3.28
C ARG A 150 5.54 9.02 -2.81
N SER A 151 4.52 9.86 -2.73
CA SER A 151 4.01 10.48 -1.48
C SER A 151 2.52 10.73 -1.74
N SER A 152 1.58 9.96 -1.20
CA SER A 152 0.69 10.44 -0.13
C SER A 152 -0.33 9.37 0.28
N THR A 153 -0.03 8.07 0.13
CA THR A 153 -1.05 7.01 0.28
C THR A 153 -0.50 5.79 1.03
N GLY A 154 -0.88 5.60 2.29
CA GLY A 154 -0.22 4.66 3.20
C GLY A 154 -0.24 3.18 2.84
N GLY A 155 -1.27 2.70 2.13
CA GLY A 155 -1.30 1.35 1.57
C GLY A 155 -0.22 1.15 0.50
N ASN A 156 0.13 2.23 -0.21
CA ASN A 156 1.28 2.22 -1.11
C ASN A 156 2.57 2.14 -0.30
N THR A 157 2.66 2.69 0.93
CA THR A 157 3.81 2.71 1.89
C THR A 157 4.14 1.37 2.55
N LEU A 158 3.16 0.50 2.77
CA LEU A 158 3.44 -0.89 3.16
C LEU A 158 3.95 -1.71 1.97
N ARG A 159 3.31 -1.57 0.80
CA ARG A 159 3.60 -2.36 -0.41
C ARG A 159 5.07 -2.29 -0.83
N ALA A 160 5.58 -1.10 -1.14
CA ALA A 160 6.99 -0.95 -1.50
C ALA A 160 7.97 -1.17 -0.33
N ALA A 161 7.53 -1.16 0.93
CA ALA A 161 8.40 -1.59 2.03
C ALA A 161 8.67 -3.10 1.95
N VAL A 162 7.59 -3.87 1.74
CA VAL A 162 7.65 -5.31 1.53
C VAL A 162 8.38 -5.65 0.23
N LEU A 163 8.19 -4.89 -0.85
CA LEU A 163 8.93 -5.08 -2.11
C LEU A 163 10.42 -4.78 -1.96
N GLY A 164 10.82 -3.70 -1.30
CA GLY A 164 12.25 -3.39 -1.12
C GLY A 164 12.99 -4.44 -0.31
N ALA A 165 12.38 -4.92 0.78
CA ALA A 165 12.92 -6.05 1.54
C ALA A 165 12.95 -7.34 0.73
N ASN A 166 11.93 -7.59 -0.09
CA ASN A 166 11.91 -8.74 -0.98
C ASN A 166 13.02 -8.70 -2.04
N ASP A 167 13.22 -7.54 -2.67
CA ASP A 167 14.21 -7.36 -3.73
C ASP A 167 15.63 -7.55 -3.18
N GLY A 168 15.91 -6.99 -1.99
CA GLY A 168 17.18 -7.24 -1.29
C GLY A 168 17.40 -8.71 -0.97
N LEU A 169 16.40 -9.37 -0.41
CA LEU A 169 16.46 -10.80 -0.07
C LEU A 169 16.69 -11.67 -1.31
N LEU A 170 15.89 -11.47 -2.35
CA LEU A 170 15.92 -12.28 -3.55
C LEU A 170 17.20 -12.09 -4.36
N SER A 171 17.60 -10.83 -4.59
CA SER A 171 18.81 -10.52 -5.36
C SER A 171 20.06 -11.04 -4.68
N ASN A 172 20.21 -10.82 -3.37
CA ASN A 172 21.41 -11.24 -2.66
C ASN A 172 21.44 -12.76 -2.42
N LEU A 173 20.29 -13.40 -2.18
CA LEU A 173 20.21 -14.87 -2.17
C LEU A 173 20.66 -15.44 -3.50
N SER A 174 20.14 -14.94 -4.62
CA SER A 174 20.47 -15.43 -5.95
C SER A 174 21.96 -15.25 -6.26
N LEU A 175 22.54 -14.11 -5.89
CA LEU A 175 23.97 -13.84 -6.04
C LEU A 175 24.83 -14.83 -5.24
N ILE A 176 24.52 -15.00 -3.94
CA ILE A 176 25.25 -15.92 -3.05
C ILE A 176 25.13 -17.36 -3.51
N MET A 177 23.95 -17.78 -3.97
CA MET A 177 23.73 -19.13 -4.53
C MET A 177 24.50 -19.34 -5.83
N GLY A 178 24.64 -18.30 -6.68
CA GLY A 178 25.50 -18.37 -7.87
C GLY A 178 26.96 -18.60 -7.52
N VAL A 179 27.51 -17.85 -6.56
CA VAL A 179 28.89 -18.05 -6.09
C VAL A 179 29.07 -19.41 -5.40
N ALA A 180 28.08 -19.85 -4.63
CA ALA A 180 28.09 -21.18 -4.02
C ALA A 180 28.07 -22.30 -5.08
N GLY A 181 27.33 -22.12 -6.17
CA GLY A 181 27.30 -23.06 -7.31
C GLY A 181 28.65 -23.21 -8.01
N ALA A 182 29.44 -22.14 -8.05
CA ALA A 182 30.79 -22.14 -8.60
C ALA A 182 31.84 -22.79 -7.66
N ASN A 183 31.42 -23.32 -6.49
CA ASN A 183 32.27 -23.99 -5.50
C ASN A 183 33.44 -23.13 -4.98
N ILE A 184 33.19 -21.84 -4.80
CA ILE A 184 34.16 -20.85 -4.30
C ILE A 184 34.19 -20.87 -2.76
N SER A 185 35.33 -20.48 -2.15
CA SER A 185 35.52 -20.44 -0.69
C SER A 185 34.45 -19.64 0.07
N GLU A 186 34.18 -20.00 1.33
CA GLU A 186 33.14 -19.33 2.13
C GLU A 186 33.45 -17.85 2.37
N ARG A 187 34.73 -17.49 2.49
CA ARG A 187 35.16 -16.09 2.62
C ARG A 187 34.78 -15.26 1.39
N SER A 188 34.91 -15.84 0.21
CA SER A 188 34.48 -15.18 -1.03
C SER A 188 32.97 -15.03 -1.07
N ILE A 189 32.21 -16.05 -0.64
CA ILE A 189 30.74 -15.98 -0.57
C ILE A 189 30.30 -14.85 0.38
N LEU A 190 30.91 -14.75 1.57
CA LEU A 190 30.63 -13.66 2.51
C LEU A 190 30.96 -12.29 1.91
N LEU A 191 32.16 -12.15 1.32
CA LEU A 191 32.57 -10.90 0.69
C LEU A 191 31.60 -10.50 -0.43
N THR A 192 31.21 -11.46 -1.27
CA THR A 192 30.22 -11.23 -2.33
C THR A 192 28.85 -10.87 -1.76
N GLY A 193 28.39 -11.54 -0.71
CA GLY A 193 27.10 -11.25 -0.09
C GLY A 193 27.03 -9.85 0.55
N PHE A 194 28.11 -9.41 1.22
CA PHE A 194 28.18 -8.03 1.74
C PHE A 194 28.35 -6.99 0.63
N ALA A 195 29.17 -7.28 -0.38
CA ALA A 195 29.35 -6.39 -1.53
C ALA A 195 28.05 -6.22 -2.31
N GLY A 196 27.33 -7.33 -2.58
CA GLY A 196 26.03 -7.33 -3.24
C GLY A 196 24.96 -6.60 -2.45
N LEU A 197 24.93 -6.80 -1.12
CA LEU A 197 24.06 -6.05 -0.22
C LEU A 197 24.30 -4.54 -0.32
N LEU A 198 25.55 -4.09 -0.17
CA LEU A 198 25.87 -2.66 -0.18
C LEU A 198 25.66 -2.05 -1.56
N ALA A 199 26.11 -2.72 -2.62
CA ALA A 199 25.93 -2.25 -3.99
C ALA A 199 24.44 -2.15 -4.35
N GLY A 200 23.65 -3.17 -4.02
CA GLY A 200 22.21 -3.19 -4.26
C GLY A 200 21.47 -2.14 -3.44
N ALA A 201 21.78 -2.00 -2.15
CA ALA A 201 21.14 -1.00 -1.28
C ALA A 201 21.45 0.43 -1.73
N CYS A 202 22.71 0.73 -2.07
CA CYS A 202 23.09 2.03 -2.63
C CYS A 202 22.42 2.29 -3.98
N SER A 203 22.37 1.31 -4.87
CA SER A 203 21.71 1.46 -6.17
C SER A 203 20.22 1.71 -6.02
N MET A 204 19.53 1.00 -5.12
CA MET A 204 18.11 1.21 -4.86
C MET A 204 17.85 2.58 -4.24
N ALA A 205 18.69 3.01 -3.30
CA ALA A 205 18.60 4.33 -2.68
C ALA A 205 18.76 5.47 -3.69
N LEU A 206 19.77 5.38 -4.55
CA LEU A 206 20.01 6.37 -5.61
C LEU A 206 18.87 6.37 -6.64
N GLY A 207 18.38 5.18 -7.03
CA GLY A 207 17.25 5.06 -7.94
C GLY A 207 15.97 5.70 -7.38
N GLU A 208 15.67 5.47 -6.11
CA GLU A 208 14.53 6.07 -5.44
C GLU A 208 14.69 7.59 -5.31
N TRP A 209 15.86 8.07 -4.90
CA TRP A 209 16.14 9.50 -4.80
C TRP A 209 15.96 10.20 -6.14
N LEU A 210 16.55 9.65 -7.20
CA LEU A 210 16.48 10.21 -8.55
C LEU A 210 15.04 10.21 -9.06
N SER A 211 14.29 9.12 -8.84
CA SER A 211 12.88 9.06 -9.22
C SER A 211 12.05 10.15 -8.55
N VAL A 212 12.22 10.38 -7.24
CA VAL A 212 11.47 11.42 -6.52
C VAL A 212 11.89 12.81 -6.96
N GLN A 213 13.19 13.05 -7.12
CA GLN A 213 13.68 14.36 -7.57
C GLN A 213 13.24 14.69 -8.99
N SER A 214 13.35 13.75 -9.93
CA SER A 214 12.91 14.00 -11.31
C SER A 214 11.40 14.27 -11.40
N ALA A 215 10.58 13.56 -10.61
CA ALA A 215 9.15 13.86 -10.52
C ALA A 215 8.90 15.26 -9.97
N ARG A 216 9.61 15.64 -8.90
CA ARG A 216 9.52 16.97 -8.30
C ARG A 216 9.95 18.08 -9.28
N GLU A 217 11.07 17.91 -9.97
CA GLU A 217 11.56 18.86 -10.97
C GLU A 217 10.56 19.03 -12.12
N LEU A 218 9.90 17.94 -12.54
CA LEU A 218 8.83 18.00 -13.53
C LEU A 218 7.63 18.81 -13.02
N TYR A 219 7.18 18.56 -11.79
CA TYR A 219 6.06 19.30 -11.19
C TYR A 219 6.39 20.78 -11.00
N GLU A 220 7.59 21.10 -10.50
CA GLU A 220 8.06 22.48 -10.36
C GLU A 220 8.17 23.18 -11.72
N ARG A 221 8.47 22.44 -12.80
CA ARG A 221 8.46 22.98 -14.16
C ARG A 221 7.03 23.25 -14.64
N GLN A 222 6.09 22.33 -14.43
CA GLN A 222 4.69 22.51 -14.84
C GLN A 222 4.04 23.70 -14.11
N ILE A 223 4.19 23.78 -12.79
CA ILE A 223 3.69 24.92 -11.99
C ILE A 223 4.29 26.26 -12.46
N ARG A 224 5.54 26.25 -12.96
CA ARG A 224 6.18 27.46 -13.49
C ARG A 224 5.61 27.88 -14.84
N ILE A 225 5.29 26.92 -15.70
CA ILE A 225 4.64 27.16 -17.00
C ILE A 225 3.23 27.72 -16.76
N GLU A 226 2.46 27.04 -15.92
CA GLU A 226 1.13 27.46 -15.49
C GLU A 226 1.10 28.89 -14.96
N ARG A 227 2.10 29.22 -14.11
CA ARG A 227 2.24 30.58 -13.60
C ARG A 227 2.49 31.60 -14.71
N GLN A 228 3.28 31.26 -15.73
CA GLN A 228 3.55 32.15 -16.86
C GLN A 228 2.31 32.33 -17.71
N GLU A 229 1.56 31.25 -17.99
CA GLU A 229 0.32 31.27 -18.76
C GLU A 229 -0.75 32.11 -18.03
N LEU A 230 -0.88 31.97 -16.72
CA LEU A 230 -1.74 32.82 -15.89
C LEU A 230 -1.33 34.30 -15.87
N GLU A 231 -0.04 34.61 -15.95
CA GLU A 231 0.48 35.99 -16.03
C GLU A 231 0.26 36.59 -17.43
N ASP A 232 0.41 35.80 -18.49
CA ASP A 232 0.34 36.25 -19.89
C ASP A 232 -1.09 36.28 -20.45
N ALA A 233 -1.94 35.32 -20.08
CA ALA A 233 -3.27 35.10 -20.64
C ALA A 233 -4.33 34.66 -19.59
N PRO A 234 -4.61 35.48 -18.55
CA PRO A 234 -5.54 35.10 -17.48
C PRO A 234 -6.98 34.81 -17.95
N GLU A 235 -7.40 35.41 -19.07
CA GLU A 235 -8.72 35.15 -19.67
C GLU A 235 -8.81 33.74 -20.28
N ALA A 236 -7.69 33.22 -20.81
CA ALA A 236 -7.62 31.85 -21.33
C ALA A 236 -7.68 30.84 -20.18
N GLU A 237 -6.88 31.05 -19.12
CA GLU A 237 -6.91 30.19 -17.93
C GLU A 237 -8.27 30.15 -17.23
N ALA A 238 -9.01 31.27 -17.27
CA ALA A 238 -10.39 31.29 -16.78
C ALA A 238 -11.32 30.39 -17.61
N GLU A 239 -11.13 30.35 -18.93
CA GLU A 239 -11.89 29.49 -19.83
C GLU A 239 -11.54 28.02 -19.61
N GLU A 240 -10.25 27.68 -19.47
CA GLU A 240 -9.80 26.32 -19.18
C GLU A 240 -10.36 25.80 -17.86
N LEU A 241 -10.24 26.60 -16.79
CA LEU A 241 -10.81 26.26 -15.48
C LEU A 241 -12.33 26.12 -15.51
N ALA A 242 -13.03 26.93 -16.31
CA ALA A 242 -14.47 26.79 -16.50
C ALA A 242 -14.81 25.45 -17.18
N LEU A 243 -14.09 25.06 -18.24
CA LEU A 243 -14.27 23.77 -18.91
C LEU A 243 -14.02 22.59 -17.96
N ILE A 244 -13.02 22.67 -17.08
CA ILE A 244 -12.78 21.67 -16.03
C ILE A 244 -14.01 21.55 -15.12
N TYR A 245 -14.56 22.66 -14.63
CA TYR A 245 -15.75 22.62 -13.77
C TYR A 245 -17.02 22.16 -14.48
N GLU A 246 -17.20 22.50 -15.76
CA GLU A 246 -18.29 21.96 -16.60
C GLU A 246 -18.20 20.44 -16.71
N SER A 247 -16.98 19.90 -16.91
CA SER A 247 -16.76 18.45 -16.95
C SER A 247 -17.11 17.75 -15.63
N LYS A 248 -17.03 18.49 -14.51
CA LYS A 248 -17.44 18.03 -13.16
C LYS A 248 -18.94 18.19 -12.89
N GLY A 249 -19.70 18.69 -13.85
CA GLY A 249 -21.17 18.78 -13.79
C GLY A 249 -21.72 20.14 -13.37
N LEU A 250 -20.91 21.20 -13.32
CA LEU A 250 -21.43 22.57 -13.18
C LEU A 250 -22.07 23.04 -14.49
N SER A 251 -23.08 23.91 -14.41
CA SER A 251 -23.57 24.59 -15.62
C SER A 251 -22.51 25.56 -16.15
N ALA A 252 -22.50 25.80 -17.46
CA ALA A 252 -21.54 26.73 -18.09
C ALA A 252 -21.55 28.12 -17.44
N GLU A 253 -22.72 28.64 -17.04
CA GLU A 253 -22.84 29.93 -16.36
C GLU A 253 -22.19 29.90 -14.96
N GLN A 254 -22.40 28.82 -14.20
CA GLN A 254 -21.81 28.65 -12.87
C GLN A 254 -20.30 28.46 -12.94
N ALA A 255 -19.83 27.64 -13.88
CA ALA A 255 -18.41 27.34 -14.09
C ALA A 255 -17.62 28.60 -14.46
N ARG A 256 -18.11 29.39 -15.42
CA ARG A 256 -17.50 30.68 -15.81
C ARG A 256 -17.46 31.67 -14.65
N THR A 257 -18.58 31.85 -13.95
CA THR A 257 -18.64 32.78 -12.81
C THR A 257 -17.65 32.38 -11.71
N LEU A 258 -17.47 31.08 -11.47
CA LEU A 258 -16.53 30.57 -10.47
C LEU A 258 -15.08 30.77 -10.93
N ALA A 259 -14.75 30.41 -12.17
CA ALA A 259 -13.43 30.55 -12.75
C ALA A 259 -12.97 32.02 -12.75
N ASP A 260 -13.82 32.94 -13.24
CA ASP A 260 -13.56 34.39 -13.22
C ASP A 260 -13.29 34.93 -11.82
N ARG A 261 -13.92 34.34 -10.79
CA ARG A 261 -13.71 34.75 -9.41
C ARG A 261 -12.39 34.24 -8.85
N ILE A 262 -12.00 33.01 -9.20
CA ILE A 262 -10.77 32.37 -8.76
C ILE A 262 -9.55 33.06 -9.40
N ILE A 263 -9.59 33.31 -10.71
CA ILE A 263 -8.51 33.93 -11.49
C ILE A 263 -8.12 35.33 -10.98
N ARG A 264 -9.06 36.08 -10.39
CA ARG A 264 -8.80 37.41 -9.81
C ARG A 264 -7.71 37.44 -8.72
N ASN A 265 -7.47 36.32 -8.05
CA ASN A 265 -6.38 36.19 -7.09
C ASN A 265 -5.32 35.25 -7.65
N PRO A 266 -4.18 35.77 -8.16
CA PRO A 266 -3.15 34.94 -8.81
C PRO A 266 -2.65 33.78 -7.95
N LYS A 267 -2.62 33.95 -6.62
CA LYS A 267 -2.17 32.89 -5.70
C LYS A 267 -3.20 31.77 -5.61
N THR A 268 -4.48 32.11 -5.47
CA THR A 268 -5.58 31.13 -5.41
C THR A 268 -5.81 30.49 -6.77
N ALA A 269 -5.66 31.26 -7.84
CA ALA A 269 -5.73 30.80 -9.22
C ALA A 269 -4.67 29.74 -9.50
N LEU A 270 -3.39 30.05 -9.26
CA LEU A 270 -2.29 29.10 -9.49
C LEU A 270 -2.42 27.83 -8.63
N ASP A 271 -2.82 27.94 -7.36
CA ASP A 271 -3.08 26.76 -6.53
C ASP A 271 -4.26 25.93 -7.05
N THR A 272 -5.32 26.58 -7.52
CA THR A 272 -6.48 25.88 -8.10
C THR A 272 -6.09 25.20 -9.41
N LEU A 273 -5.48 25.90 -10.36
CA LEU A 273 -5.06 25.35 -11.66
C LEU A 273 -4.05 24.21 -11.47
N ALA A 274 -3.07 24.36 -10.58
CA ALA A 274 -2.14 23.27 -10.26
C ALA A 274 -2.86 21.99 -9.78
N ARG A 275 -3.91 22.13 -8.96
CA ARG A 275 -4.67 20.98 -8.44
C ARG A 275 -5.68 20.44 -9.43
N GLU A 276 -6.38 21.32 -10.13
CA GLU A 276 -7.54 21.01 -10.96
C GLU A 276 -7.15 20.59 -12.37
N GLU A 277 -6.14 21.25 -12.94
CA GLU A 277 -5.65 20.99 -14.28
C GLU A 277 -4.46 20.03 -14.28
N LEU A 278 -3.42 20.36 -13.50
CA LEU A 278 -2.18 19.56 -13.50
C LEU A 278 -2.29 18.31 -12.62
N GLY A 279 -3.27 18.26 -11.70
CA GLY A 279 -3.39 17.20 -10.70
C GLY A 279 -2.22 17.16 -9.72
N ILE A 280 -1.56 18.29 -9.50
CA ILE A 280 -0.40 18.46 -8.63
C ILE A 280 -0.85 19.18 -7.36
N ASP A 281 -0.44 18.67 -6.20
CA ASP A 281 -0.52 19.42 -4.95
C ASP A 281 0.75 20.28 -4.80
N PRO A 282 0.67 21.63 -4.86
CA PRO A 282 1.84 22.49 -4.71
C PRO A 282 2.51 22.37 -3.33
N GLU A 283 1.77 21.90 -2.32
CA GLU A 283 2.27 21.69 -0.95
C GLU A 283 2.87 20.28 -0.77
N GLU A 284 2.62 19.34 -1.69
CA GLU A 284 3.05 17.94 -1.60
C GLU A 284 3.71 17.42 -2.90
N LEU A 285 4.88 17.99 -3.23
CA LEU A 285 5.67 17.66 -4.43
C LEU A 285 6.46 16.34 -4.38
N GLY A 286 5.91 15.25 -3.84
CA GLY A 286 6.63 13.97 -3.79
C GLY A 286 7.32 13.65 -2.45
N GLY A 287 7.12 14.49 -1.42
CA GLY A 287 7.76 14.33 -0.11
C GLY A 287 9.28 14.53 -0.12
N SER A 288 9.99 13.93 0.82
CA SER A 288 11.46 14.03 0.91
C SER A 288 12.14 12.89 0.14
N ALA A 289 12.81 13.22 -0.96
CA ALA A 289 13.62 12.27 -1.74
C ALA A 289 14.69 11.57 -0.89
N TRP A 290 15.27 12.28 0.08
CA TRP A 290 16.24 11.68 1.02
C TRP A 290 15.59 10.66 1.95
N MET A 291 14.39 10.95 2.44
CA MET A 291 13.66 10.00 3.26
C MET A 291 13.30 8.74 2.47
N ALA A 292 12.87 8.90 1.21
CA ALA A 292 12.59 7.77 0.31
C ALA A 292 13.86 6.92 0.08
N ALA A 293 14.97 7.56 -0.25
CA ALA A 293 16.26 6.91 -0.49
C ALA A 293 16.76 6.11 0.73
N ILE A 294 16.75 6.72 1.91
CA ILE A 294 17.20 6.07 3.16
C ILE A 294 16.29 4.90 3.50
N THR A 295 14.98 5.06 3.33
CA THR A 295 14.00 4.00 3.59
C THR A 295 14.24 2.82 2.66
N SER A 296 14.40 3.06 1.36
CA SER A 296 14.72 2.02 0.35
C SER A 296 16.05 1.33 0.65
N PHE A 297 17.09 2.08 1.01
CA PHE A 297 18.38 1.53 1.44
C PHE A 297 18.22 0.54 2.59
N CYS A 298 17.55 0.96 3.67
CA CYS A 298 17.40 0.15 4.88
C CYS A 298 16.56 -1.10 4.62
N LEU A 299 15.45 -0.98 3.90
CA LEU A 299 14.59 -2.12 3.57
C LEU A 299 15.32 -3.14 2.71
N PHE A 300 16.03 -2.70 1.68
CA PHE A 300 16.85 -3.58 0.85
C PHE A 300 17.91 -4.28 1.69
N ALA A 301 18.66 -3.53 2.51
CA ALA A 301 19.71 -4.08 3.36
C ALA A 301 19.18 -5.12 4.36
N ILE A 302 18.01 -4.86 4.97
CA ILE A 302 17.33 -5.80 5.88
C ILE A 302 16.98 -7.10 5.15
N GLY A 303 16.51 -7.03 3.90
CA GLY A 303 16.27 -8.23 3.10
C GLY A 303 17.56 -8.96 2.73
N ALA A 304 18.53 -8.22 2.22
CA ALA A 304 19.77 -8.74 1.66
C ALA A 304 20.70 -9.37 2.70
N ILE A 305 20.64 -8.98 3.97
CA ILE A 305 21.50 -9.56 5.01
C ILE A 305 21.10 -11.00 5.38
N ILE A 306 19.81 -11.34 5.26
CA ILE A 306 19.25 -12.62 5.67
C ILE A 306 19.99 -13.83 5.06
N PRO A 307 20.21 -13.91 3.73
CA PRO A 307 20.94 -15.04 3.14
C PRO A 307 22.42 -15.09 3.54
N VAL A 308 23.00 -13.97 4.04
CA VAL A 308 24.40 -13.88 4.48
C VAL A 308 24.58 -14.44 5.88
N ILE A 309 23.60 -14.25 6.77
CA ILE A 309 23.69 -14.61 8.20
C ILE A 309 24.21 -16.04 8.42
N PRO A 310 23.70 -17.08 7.74
CA PRO A 310 24.14 -18.45 8.00
C PRO A 310 25.61 -18.70 7.63
N PHE A 311 26.17 -17.97 6.65
CA PHE A 311 27.58 -18.07 6.28
C PHE A 311 28.53 -17.47 7.33
N LEU A 312 28.03 -16.69 8.29
CA LEU A 312 28.83 -16.19 9.41
C LEU A 312 29.14 -17.27 10.45
N PHE A 313 28.27 -18.28 10.56
CA PHE A 313 28.31 -19.27 11.64
C PHE A 313 28.52 -20.71 11.15
N LEU A 314 28.03 -21.01 9.95
CA LEU A 314 28.08 -22.35 9.36
C LEU A 314 29.14 -22.41 8.26
N ARG A 315 29.51 -23.63 7.84
CA ARG A 315 30.53 -23.88 6.80
C ARG A 315 30.07 -24.91 5.78
N GLY A 316 30.70 -24.89 4.60
CA GLY A 316 30.39 -25.81 3.51
C GLY A 316 28.90 -25.89 3.18
N TRP A 317 28.42 -27.11 2.92
CA TRP A 317 27.03 -27.35 2.56
C TRP A 317 26.01 -26.94 3.63
N ASN A 318 26.39 -26.99 4.92
CA ASN A 318 25.52 -26.56 6.01
C ASN A 318 25.22 -25.06 5.95
N ALA A 319 26.16 -24.23 5.47
CA ALA A 319 25.93 -22.80 5.29
C ALA A 319 24.94 -22.50 4.16
N VAL A 320 25.04 -23.25 3.05
CA VAL A 320 24.11 -23.14 1.91
C VAL A 320 22.70 -23.53 2.34
N VAL A 321 22.54 -24.67 3.01
CA VAL A 321 21.24 -25.12 3.53
C VAL A 321 20.69 -24.12 4.55
N GLY A 322 21.53 -23.61 5.46
CA GLY A 322 21.13 -22.58 6.41
C GLY A 322 20.63 -21.31 5.72
N SER A 323 21.34 -20.84 4.69
CA SER A 323 20.95 -19.67 3.87
C SER A 323 19.60 -19.87 3.22
N LEU A 324 19.37 -21.02 2.58
CA LEU A 324 18.08 -21.37 1.99
C LEU A 324 16.96 -21.41 3.05
N CYS A 325 17.19 -22.03 4.21
CA CYS A 325 16.19 -22.08 5.27
C CYS A 325 15.81 -20.69 5.81
N PHE A 326 16.81 -19.85 6.11
CA PHE A 326 16.57 -18.48 6.59
C PHE A 326 15.84 -17.65 5.54
N SER A 327 16.27 -17.73 4.29
CA SER A 327 15.60 -17.06 3.18
C SER A 327 14.19 -17.59 2.92
N ALA A 328 13.93 -18.89 3.06
CA ALA A 328 12.57 -19.43 2.92
C ALA A 328 11.62 -18.86 3.96
N ILE A 329 12.06 -18.82 5.22
CA ILE A 329 11.26 -18.24 6.32
C ILE A 329 11.01 -16.76 6.03
N ALA A 330 12.04 -16.01 5.65
CA ALA A 330 11.90 -14.59 5.34
C ALA A 330 11.00 -14.32 4.12
N LEU A 331 11.17 -15.07 3.02
CA LEU A 331 10.31 -14.99 1.83
C LEU A 331 8.86 -15.32 2.19
N PHE A 332 8.64 -16.32 3.05
CA PHE A 332 7.29 -16.65 3.52
C PHE A 332 6.69 -15.51 4.33
N ILE A 333 7.44 -14.92 5.26
CA ILE A 333 6.97 -13.78 6.08
C ILE A 333 6.66 -12.57 5.20
N ILE A 334 7.53 -12.25 4.24
CA ILE A 334 7.33 -11.17 3.28
C ILE A 334 6.08 -11.46 2.43
N GLY A 335 5.95 -12.67 1.88
CA GLY A 335 4.78 -13.10 1.10
C GLY A 335 3.48 -13.10 1.92
N ALA A 336 3.55 -13.48 3.19
CA ALA A 336 2.47 -13.35 4.15
C ALA A 336 2.10 -11.87 4.38
N GLY A 337 3.08 -10.97 4.51
CA GLY A 337 2.84 -9.53 4.59
C GLY A 337 2.05 -8.97 3.39
N ILE A 338 2.30 -9.48 2.18
CA ILE A 338 1.55 -9.10 0.97
C ILE A 338 0.06 -9.53 1.07
N THR A 339 -0.28 -10.56 1.85
CA THR A 339 -1.70 -10.93 2.05
C THR A 339 -2.51 -9.89 2.78
N LEU A 340 -1.88 -9.09 3.63
CA LEU A 340 -2.52 -7.95 4.29
C LEU A 340 -3.08 -6.98 3.26
N LEU A 341 -2.40 -6.85 2.11
CA LEU A 341 -2.75 -5.94 1.02
C LEU A 341 -3.67 -6.59 -0.03
N THR A 342 -3.56 -7.90 -0.23
CA THR A 342 -4.21 -8.60 -1.36
C THR A 342 -5.43 -9.44 -0.97
N GLY A 343 -5.68 -9.64 0.33
CA GLY A 343 -6.79 -10.46 0.83
C GLY A 343 -6.68 -11.96 0.51
N ARG A 344 -5.59 -12.41 -0.13
CA ARG A 344 -5.35 -13.83 -0.45
C ARG A 344 -4.89 -14.61 0.79
N SER A 345 -4.98 -15.94 0.76
CA SER A 345 -4.54 -16.76 1.89
C SER A 345 -3.03 -16.65 2.13
N VAL A 346 -2.64 -16.60 3.41
CA VAL A 346 -1.24 -16.51 3.87
C VAL A 346 -0.37 -17.59 3.25
N LEU A 347 -0.87 -18.83 3.26
CA LEU A 347 -0.18 -19.98 2.68
C LEU A 347 0.07 -19.80 1.18
N TYR A 348 -0.92 -19.33 0.42
CA TYR A 348 -0.76 -19.15 -1.02
C TYR A 348 0.32 -18.11 -1.33
N SER A 349 0.25 -16.92 -0.74
CA SER A 349 1.22 -15.86 -1.04
C SER A 349 2.62 -16.16 -0.49
N GLY A 350 2.72 -16.75 0.70
CA GLY A 350 3.99 -17.15 1.29
C GLY A 350 4.68 -18.26 0.48
N THR A 351 3.95 -19.33 0.13
CA THR A 351 4.51 -20.42 -0.68
C THR A 351 4.88 -19.96 -2.08
N ARG A 352 4.06 -19.12 -2.72
CA ARG A 352 4.39 -18.50 -4.02
C ARG A 352 5.71 -17.73 -3.96
N GLN A 353 5.95 -16.99 -2.88
CA GLN A 353 7.17 -16.20 -2.72
C GLN A 353 8.41 -17.08 -2.57
N ILE A 354 8.30 -18.18 -1.80
CA ILE A 354 9.37 -19.19 -1.71
C ILE A 354 9.65 -19.79 -3.09
N LEU A 355 8.62 -20.18 -3.84
CA LEU A 355 8.78 -20.82 -5.14
C LEU A 355 9.51 -19.92 -6.15
N PHE A 356 9.12 -18.66 -6.26
CA PHE A 356 9.84 -17.71 -7.12
C PHE A 356 11.26 -17.47 -6.63
N GLY A 357 11.45 -17.31 -5.31
CA GLY A 357 12.76 -17.05 -4.75
C GLY A 357 13.75 -18.20 -4.96
N PHE A 358 13.28 -19.42 -4.73
CA PHE A 358 14.09 -20.63 -4.93
C PHE A 358 14.26 -20.97 -6.40
N GLY A 359 13.29 -20.65 -7.26
CA GLY A 359 13.45 -20.74 -8.71
C GLY A 359 14.59 -19.87 -9.21
N ALA A 360 14.64 -18.60 -8.81
CA ALA A 360 15.73 -17.69 -9.18
C ALA A 360 17.09 -18.17 -8.62
N ALA A 361 17.13 -18.57 -7.35
CA ALA A 361 18.33 -19.12 -6.71
C ALA A 361 18.85 -20.40 -7.39
N ALA A 362 17.95 -21.29 -7.81
CA ALA A 362 18.31 -22.51 -8.51
C ALA A 362 18.91 -22.22 -9.89
N ILE A 363 18.36 -21.24 -10.60
CA ILE A 363 18.90 -20.78 -11.89
C ILE A 363 20.31 -20.23 -11.69
N THR A 364 20.52 -19.31 -10.75
CA THR A 364 21.85 -18.72 -10.53
C THR A 364 22.86 -19.73 -10.01
N TYR A 365 22.47 -20.64 -9.12
CA TYR A 365 23.31 -21.75 -8.69
C TYR A 365 23.74 -22.63 -9.86
N GLY A 366 22.80 -22.97 -10.76
CA GLY A 366 23.07 -23.73 -11.98
C GLY A 366 24.06 -23.03 -12.90
N VAL A 367 23.87 -21.73 -13.15
CA VAL A 367 24.80 -20.90 -13.93
C VAL A 367 26.18 -20.85 -13.28
N GLY A 368 26.23 -20.64 -11.96
CA GLY A 368 27.47 -20.66 -11.20
C GLY A 368 28.22 -21.98 -11.32
N ARG A 369 27.50 -23.10 -11.26
CA ARG A 369 28.08 -24.44 -11.47
C ARG A 369 28.65 -24.63 -12.86
N LEU A 370 27.96 -24.17 -13.91
CA LEU A 370 28.45 -24.25 -15.28
C LEU A 370 29.73 -23.42 -15.47
N ILE A 371 29.73 -22.18 -14.98
CA ILE A 371 30.90 -21.28 -15.07
C ILE A 371 32.07 -21.82 -14.24
N GLY A 372 31.82 -22.29 -13.02
CA GLY A 372 32.85 -22.86 -12.16
C GLY A 372 33.54 -24.07 -12.79
N VAL A 373 32.79 -24.91 -13.50
CA VAL A 373 33.35 -26.06 -14.26
C VAL A 373 34.23 -25.59 -15.43
N SER A 374 33.91 -24.48 -16.10
CA SER A 374 34.69 -23.95 -17.23
C SER A 374 35.91 -23.11 -16.84
N ILE A 375 35.95 -22.54 -15.63
CA ILE A 375 37.07 -21.72 -15.16
C ILE A 375 38.09 -22.57 -14.36
N ALA A 376 37.64 -23.64 -13.69
CA ALA A 376 38.50 -24.50 -12.88
C ALA A 376 38.95 -25.79 -13.58
N GLY A 377 38.37 -26.12 -14.74
CA GLY A 377 38.82 -27.21 -15.63
C GLY A 377 39.63 -26.65 -16.78
#